data_AF-A0A1C3KJC9-F1
#
_entry.id   AF-A0A1C3KJC9-F1
#
_cell.length_a   1.000
_cell.length_b   1.000
_cell.length_c   1.000
_cell.angle_alpha   90.00
_cell.angle_beta   90.00
_cell.angle_gamma   90.00
#
_symmetry.space_group_name_H-M   'P 1'
#
loop_
_entity.id
_entity.type
_entity.pdbx_description
1 polymer ?
#
loop_
_entity_poly.entity_id
_entity_poly.type
_entity_poly.pdbx_seq_one_letter_code
_entity_poly.pdbx_strand_id
1 'polypeptide(L)'
;MVDNLGYTIHTRDIPIGVFLDMIKGDIKKLIQTYGHKNCGLMHEELCEKIKKIITSNKTLILSYTNEHGQQKLISEWESQKKEFFNNLFEEEGFINMCYPLKKKGNQKLQTLKLKHIQFCKEKDVKRAAVEANPEYNACREYDSWVEKKKASFTREYLRNVSNFTSQIVNKYFSTKDHPGGHDPRGTYHNSKLNCNKYNPSLRSQPQGPIAREPPNSLRPPRAPGVIQESQKKSGKFVSDEKGKIEITKPDVKQPTKNEPHASNSQTSSLTNTNVDG
;
A
#
# COMPACT_ATOMS: atom_id res chain seq x y z
N MET A 1 -58.62 29.38 -11.27
CA MET A 1 -57.76 29.51 -12.46
C MET A 1 -57.64 28.11 -13.06
N VAL A 2 -57.65 27.99 -14.39
CA VAL A 2 -57.47 26.69 -15.05
C VAL A 2 -55.97 26.43 -15.15
N ASP A 3 -55.50 25.33 -14.57
CA ASP A 3 -54.13 24.88 -14.77
C ASP A 3 -53.96 24.47 -16.23
N ASN A 4 -53.28 25.31 -17.00
CA ASN A 4 -52.77 24.92 -18.31
C ASN A 4 -51.68 23.86 -18.10
N LEU A 5 -52.12 22.60 -18.00
CA LEU A 5 -51.30 21.42 -18.26
C LEU A 5 -50.83 21.48 -19.71
N GLY A 6 -49.76 22.25 -19.94
CA GLY A 6 -49.14 22.43 -21.23
C GLY A 6 -48.67 21.07 -21.74
N TYR A 7 -49.38 20.54 -22.73
CA TYR A 7 -48.98 19.32 -23.42
C TYR A 7 -47.57 19.53 -23.99
N THR A 8 -46.59 18.83 -23.43
CA THR A 8 -45.23 18.89 -23.95
C THR A 8 -45.20 18.35 -25.37
N ILE A 9 -44.74 19.16 -26.32
CA ILE A 9 -44.53 18.75 -27.71
C ILE A 9 -43.36 17.73 -27.83
N HIS A 10 -42.62 17.52 -26.75
CA HIS A 10 -41.42 16.68 -26.69
C HIS A 10 -41.74 15.24 -26.24
N THR A 11 -42.72 14.61 -26.89
CA THR A 11 -43.22 13.25 -26.56
C THR A 11 -42.22 12.10 -26.79
N ARG A 12 -41.03 12.40 -27.30
CA ARG A 12 -39.92 11.45 -27.51
C ARG A 12 -38.61 11.87 -26.82
N ASP A 13 -38.69 12.76 -25.83
CA ASP A 13 -37.57 13.01 -24.93
C ASP A 13 -37.43 11.85 -23.94
N ILE A 14 -36.22 11.30 -23.81
CA ILE A 14 -35.89 10.30 -22.79
C ILE A 14 -35.01 10.97 -21.72
N PRO A 15 -35.34 10.89 -20.42
CA PRO A 15 -34.50 11.45 -19.36
C PRO A 15 -33.11 10.81 -19.34
N ILE A 16 -32.06 11.62 -19.20
CA ILE A 16 -30.66 11.15 -19.09
C ILE A 16 -30.47 10.05 -18.02
N GLY A 17 -31.21 10.08 -16.92
CA GLY A 17 -31.18 9.04 -15.88
C GLY A 17 -31.36 7.62 -16.43
N VAL A 18 -32.25 7.43 -17.42
CA VAL A 18 -32.47 6.13 -18.08
C VAL A 18 -31.17 5.64 -18.73
N PHE A 19 -30.45 6.52 -19.43
CA PHE A 19 -29.17 6.17 -20.05
C PHE A 19 -28.09 5.86 -19.00
N LEU A 20 -28.03 6.64 -17.91
CA LEU A 20 -27.06 6.42 -16.84
C LEU A 20 -27.29 5.08 -16.14
N ASP A 21 -28.54 4.73 -15.83
CA ASP A 21 -28.90 3.46 -15.19
C ASP A 21 -28.60 2.24 -16.11
N MET A 22 -28.87 2.36 -17.41
CA MET A 22 -28.52 1.32 -18.40
C MET A 22 -27.02 0.96 -18.38
N ILE A 23 -26.13 1.94 -18.16
CA ILE A 23 -24.67 1.71 -18.20
C ILE A 23 -24.03 1.51 -16.81
N LYS A 24 -24.70 1.95 -15.71
CA LYS A 24 -24.13 1.98 -14.36
C LYS A 24 -23.66 0.60 -13.90
N GLY A 25 -24.50 -0.43 -14.05
CA GLY A 25 -24.20 -1.80 -13.60
C GLY A 25 -23.02 -2.44 -14.33
N ASP A 26 -23.01 -2.37 -15.66
CA ASP A 26 -21.95 -2.97 -16.49
C ASP A 26 -20.60 -2.29 -16.26
N ILE A 27 -20.58 -0.97 -16.08
CA ILE A 27 -19.34 -0.25 -15.81
C ILE A 27 -18.78 -0.60 -14.43
N LYS A 28 -19.61 -0.72 -13.38
CA LYS A 28 -19.17 -1.22 -12.06
C LYS A 28 -18.56 -2.60 -12.16
N LYS A 29 -19.23 -3.52 -12.86
CA LYS A 29 -18.74 -4.88 -13.10
C LYS A 29 -17.40 -4.88 -13.83
N LEU A 30 -17.18 -3.98 -14.80
CA LEU A 30 -15.86 -3.79 -15.40
C LEU A 30 -14.82 -3.23 -14.41
N ILE A 31 -15.13 -2.20 -13.63
CA ILE A 31 -14.19 -1.65 -12.64
C ILE A 31 -13.74 -2.75 -11.67
N GLN A 32 -14.67 -3.56 -11.15
CA GLN A 32 -14.37 -4.71 -10.30
C GLN A 32 -13.56 -5.80 -11.04
N THR A 33 -13.85 -6.05 -12.33
CA THR A 33 -13.11 -7.02 -13.16
C THR A 33 -11.66 -6.57 -13.42
N TYR A 34 -11.43 -5.28 -13.64
CA TYR A 34 -10.14 -4.69 -14.01
C TYR A 34 -9.35 -4.06 -12.87
N GLY A 35 -9.94 -4.00 -11.67
CA GLY A 35 -9.39 -3.34 -10.51
C GLY A 35 -9.21 -4.23 -9.30
N HIS A 36 -8.38 -3.76 -8.39
CA HIS A 36 -8.27 -4.24 -7.02
C HIS A 36 -7.93 -3.05 -6.13
N LYS A 37 -8.82 -2.66 -5.21
CA LYS A 37 -8.72 -1.41 -4.42
C LYS A 37 -7.30 -1.09 -3.91
N ASN A 38 -6.64 -2.09 -3.31
CA ASN A 38 -5.31 -1.93 -2.70
C ASN A 38 -4.13 -2.06 -3.69
N CYS A 39 -4.37 -2.40 -4.96
CA CYS A 39 -3.32 -2.69 -5.97
C CYS A 39 -3.52 -1.94 -7.30
N GLY A 40 -4.59 -1.15 -7.41
CA GLY A 40 -4.86 -0.23 -8.52
C GLY A 40 -5.85 -0.78 -9.55
N LEU A 41 -6.02 0.01 -10.61
CA LEU A 41 -7.00 -0.20 -11.68
C LEU A 41 -6.31 -0.18 -13.04
N MET A 42 -6.61 -1.16 -13.91
CA MET A 42 -6.17 -1.11 -15.30
C MET A 42 -6.85 0.05 -16.02
N HIS A 43 -6.08 0.93 -16.65
CA HIS A 43 -6.63 2.09 -17.35
C HIS A 43 -7.11 1.74 -18.75
N GLU A 44 -6.19 1.35 -19.63
CA GLU A 44 -6.43 1.36 -21.08
C GLU A 44 -7.54 0.41 -21.52
N GLU A 45 -7.47 -0.86 -21.12
CA GLU A 45 -8.48 -1.87 -21.49
C GLU A 45 -9.84 -1.56 -20.86
N LEU A 46 -9.86 -1.05 -19.63
CA LEU A 46 -11.08 -0.65 -18.93
C LEU A 46 -11.77 0.50 -19.67
N CYS A 47 -11.05 1.60 -19.93
CA CYS A 47 -11.64 2.77 -20.55
C CYS A 47 -12.13 2.49 -21.99
N GLU A 48 -11.43 1.64 -22.76
CA GLU A 48 -11.92 1.19 -24.06
C GLU A 48 -13.17 0.30 -23.96
N LYS A 49 -13.28 -0.57 -22.95
CA LYS A 49 -14.50 -1.37 -22.73
C LYS A 49 -15.68 -0.51 -22.24
N ILE A 50 -15.43 0.44 -21.34
CA ILE A 50 -16.40 1.45 -20.91
C ILE A 50 -16.90 2.27 -22.10
N LYS A 51 -15.98 2.76 -22.96
CA LYS A 51 -16.32 3.50 -24.18
C LYS A 51 -17.24 2.69 -25.09
N LYS A 52 -16.99 1.39 -25.27
CA LYS A 52 -17.88 0.50 -26.06
C LYS A 52 -19.27 0.38 -25.46
N ILE A 53 -19.40 0.17 -24.14
CA ILE A 53 -20.71 0.12 -23.44
C ILE A 53 -21.48 1.42 -23.67
N ILE A 54 -20.83 2.58 -23.49
CA ILE A 54 -21.43 3.90 -23.70
C ILE A 54 -21.89 4.03 -25.14
N THR A 55 -21.04 3.75 -26.14
CA THR A 55 -21.39 3.89 -27.55
C THR A 55 -22.58 3.01 -27.92
N SER A 56 -22.56 1.72 -27.57
CA SER A 56 -23.65 0.79 -27.91
C SER A 56 -24.98 1.20 -27.26
N ASN A 57 -24.98 1.50 -25.97
CA ASN A 57 -26.21 1.91 -25.28
C ASN A 57 -26.69 3.30 -25.73
N LYS A 58 -25.78 4.22 -26.08
CA LYS A 58 -26.11 5.55 -26.60
C LYS A 58 -26.76 5.45 -27.98
N THR A 59 -26.23 4.62 -28.88
CA THR A 59 -26.87 4.34 -30.18
C THR A 59 -28.24 3.71 -30.00
N LEU A 60 -28.39 2.76 -29.07
CA LEU A 60 -29.68 2.12 -28.78
C LEU A 60 -30.72 3.15 -28.29
N ILE A 61 -30.42 3.91 -27.24
CA ILE A 61 -31.38 4.84 -26.63
C ILE A 61 -31.76 6.01 -27.57
N LEU A 62 -30.80 6.52 -28.36
CA LEU A 62 -31.06 7.58 -29.33
C LEU A 62 -32.03 7.13 -30.45
N SER A 63 -32.08 5.84 -30.77
CA SER A 63 -32.99 5.31 -31.80
C SER A 63 -34.48 5.42 -31.43
N TYR A 64 -34.80 5.58 -30.14
CA TYR A 64 -36.16 5.81 -29.64
C TYR A 64 -36.53 7.30 -29.53
N THR A 65 -35.59 8.22 -29.78
CA THR A 65 -35.77 9.68 -29.66
C THR A 65 -35.91 10.37 -31.02
N ASN A 66 -36.62 11.51 -31.06
CA ASN A 66 -36.59 12.42 -32.21
C ASN A 66 -35.34 13.32 -32.16
N GLU A 67 -35.10 14.12 -33.20
CA GLU A 67 -33.92 15.01 -33.29
C GLU A 67 -33.74 15.91 -32.04
N HIS A 68 -34.82 16.50 -31.53
CA HIS A 68 -34.82 17.26 -30.28
C HIS A 68 -34.31 16.43 -29.09
N GLY A 69 -34.92 15.25 -28.87
CA GLY A 69 -34.52 14.34 -27.79
C GLY A 69 -33.08 13.85 -27.94
N GLN A 70 -32.58 13.66 -29.17
CA GLN A 70 -31.19 13.32 -29.43
C GLN A 70 -30.24 14.46 -29.00
N GLN A 71 -30.49 15.69 -29.45
CA GLN A 71 -29.67 16.85 -29.11
C GLN A 71 -29.64 17.09 -27.59
N LYS A 72 -30.81 17.03 -26.95
CA LYS A 72 -30.96 17.14 -25.49
C LYS A 72 -30.17 16.06 -24.75
N LEU A 73 -30.37 14.78 -25.08
CA LEU A 73 -29.70 13.67 -24.40
C LEU A 73 -28.17 13.70 -24.62
N ILE A 74 -27.70 14.17 -25.79
CA ILE A 74 -26.27 14.39 -26.04
C ILE A 74 -25.71 15.50 -25.14
N SER A 75 -26.44 16.61 -24.98
CA SER A 75 -26.03 17.74 -24.13
C SER A 75 -26.05 17.40 -22.63
N GLU A 76 -27.12 16.77 -22.15
CA GLU A 76 -27.24 16.25 -20.78
C GLU A 76 -26.14 15.22 -20.47
N TRP A 77 -25.84 14.34 -21.41
CA TRP A 77 -24.71 13.41 -21.27
C TRP A 77 -23.37 14.13 -21.18
N GLU A 78 -23.04 15.04 -22.10
CA GLU A 78 -21.72 15.67 -22.11
C GLU A 78 -21.46 16.54 -20.87
N SER A 79 -22.51 17.18 -20.33
CA SER A 79 -22.45 17.92 -19.07
C SER A 79 -22.31 17.02 -17.84
N GLN A 80 -23.11 15.95 -17.72
CA GLN A 80 -23.12 15.10 -16.52
C GLN A 80 -22.03 14.01 -16.50
N LYS A 81 -21.51 13.59 -17.65
CA LYS A 81 -20.55 12.48 -17.83
C LYS A 81 -19.39 12.52 -16.83
N LYS A 82 -18.76 13.67 -16.63
CA LYS A 82 -17.59 13.79 -15.73
C LYS A 82 -17.97 13.48 -14.29
N GLU A 83 -19.08 14.02 -13.82
CA GLU A 83 -19.59 13.82 -12.46
C GLU A 83 -20.05 12.37 -12.25
N PHE A 84 -20.84 11.83 -13.19
CA PHE A 84 -21.24 10.44 -13.21
C PHE A 84 -20.03 9.49 -13.04
N PHE A 85 -18.96 9.70 -13.82
CA PHE A 85 -17.75 8.87 -13.70
C PHE A 85 -16.93 9.11 -12.44
N ASN A 86 -16.89 10.34 -11.90
CA ASN A 86 -16.26 10.60 -10.61
C ASN A 86 -16.96 9.81 -9.50
N ASN A 87 -18.27 9.96 -9.39
CA ASN A 87 -19.10 9.31 -8.37
C ASN A 87 -19.01 7.78 -8.51
N LEU A 88 -19.09 7.26 -9.74
CA LEU A 88 -19.04 5.82 -9.99
C LEU A 88 -17.68 5.18 -9.64
N PHE A 89 -16.56 5.85 -9.96
CA PHE A 89 -15.25 5.35 -9.59
C PHE A 89 -15.02 5.46 -8.07
N GLU A 90 -15.51 6.53 -7.44
CA GLU A 90 -15.42 6.72 -5.99
C GLU A 90 -16.24 5.69 -5.21
N GLU A 91 -17.48 5.38 -5.63
CA GLU A 91 -18.32 4.30 -5.10
C GLU A 91 -17.55 2.95 -5.09
N GLU A 92 -16.75 2.67 -6.12
CA GLU A 92 -15.93 1.46 -6.25
C GLU A 92 -14.52 1.58 -5.61
N GLY A 93 -14.21 2.71 -4.97
CA GLY A 93 -12.94 2.92 -4.24
C GLY A 93 -11.75 3.35 -5.11
N PHE A 94 -11.99 3.87 -6.31
CA PHE A 94 -10.95 4.30 -7.25
C PHE A 94 -11.04 5.79 -7.60
N ILE A 95 -9.95 6.34 -8.14
CA ILE A 95 -9.93 7.68 -8.73
C ILE A 95 -10.34 7.56 -10.20
N ASN A 96 -11.26 8.41 -10.67
CA ASN A 96 -11.63 8.47 -12.09
C ASN A 96 -10.38 8.69 -12.96
N MET A 97 -10.15 7.75 -13.86
CA MET A 97 -9.02 7.77 -14.78
C MET A 97 -9.42 7.81 -16.26
N CYS A 98 -10.69 7.50 -16.59
CA CYS A 98 -11.16 7.42 -17.98
C CYS A 98 -11.70 8.75 -18.53
N TYR A 99 -12.07 9.71 -17.67
CA TYR A 99 -12.64 10.99 -18.10
C TYR A 99 -11.99 12.17 -17.36
N PRO A 100 -11.22 13.04 -18.06
CA PRO A 100 -10.87 12.98 -19.48
C PRO A 100 -9.98 11.76 -19.82
N LEU A 101 -10.13 11.24 -21.04
CA LEU A 101 -9.40 10.04 -21.50
C LEU A 101 -7.90 10.34 -21.58
N LYS A 102 -7.10 9.60 -20.81
CA LYS A 102 -5.64 9.76 -20.80
C LYS A 102 -5.03 8.99 -21.98
N LYS A 103 -3.90 9.47 -22.48
CA LYS A 103 -3.14 8.80 -23.55
C LYS A 103 -2.76 7.37 -23.14
N LYS A 104 -2.61 6.47 -24.12
CA LYS A 104 -2.14 5.10 -23.93
C LYS A 104 -0.80 5.08 -23.17
N GLY A 105 -0.67 4.14 -22.25
CA GLY A 105 0.54 4.01 -21.43
C GLY A 105 1.62 3.20 -22.13
N ASN A 106 2.80 3.07 -21.50
CA ASN A 106 3.79 2.11 -21.95
C ASN A 106 3.26 0.68 -21.76
N GLN A 107 3.17 -0.08 -22.84
CA GLN A 107 2.58 -1.42 -22.84
C GLN A 107 3.25 -2.38 -21.84
N LYS A 108 4.58 -2.33 -21.69
CA LYS A 108 5.31 -3.18 -20.73
C LYS A 108 4.89 -2.88 -19.28
N LEU A 109 4.70 -1.60 -18.96
CA LEU A 109 4.28 -1.16 -17.62
C LEU A 109 2.80 -1.46 -17.36
N GLN A 110 1.93 -1.37 -18.38
CA GLN A 110 0.54 -1.85 -18.28
C GLN A 110 0.49 -3.38 -18.04
N THR A 111 1.28 -4.17 -18.76
CA THR A 111 1.37 -5.63 -18.54
C THR A 111 1.88 -5.96 -17.13
N LEU A 112 2.87 -5.23 -16.63
CA LEU A 112 3.37 -5.40 -15.26
C LEU A 112 2.30 -5.05 -14.21
N LYS A 113 1.53 -3.97 -14.44
CA LYS A 113 0.38 -3.61 -13.60
C LYS A 113 -0.70 -4.69 -13.58
N LEU A 114 -1.04 -5.25 -14.75
CA LEU A 114 -2.04 -6.33 -14.86
C LEU A 114 -1.62 -7.55 -14.03
N LYS A 115 -0.35 -7.97 -14.14
CA LYS A 115 0.22 -9.06 -13.33
C LYS A 115 0.13 -8.78 -11.82
N HIS A 116 0.31 -7.53 -11.41
CA HIS A 116 0.18 -7.13 -10.00
C HIS A 116 -1.26 -7.20 -9.50
N ILE A 117 -2.22 -6.63 -10.24
CA ILE A 117 -3.65 -6.69 -9.90
C ILE A 117 -4.13 -8.15 -9.84
N GLN A 118 -3.74 -8.98 -10.82
CA GLN A 118 -4.06 -10.40 -10.86
C GLN A 118 -3.47 -11.16 -9.66
N PHE A 119 -2.22 -10.88 -9.28
CA PHE A 119 -1.64 -11.43 -8.05
C PHE A 119 -2.46 -11.05 -6.82
N CYS A 120 -2.90 -9.79 -6.68
CA CYS A 120 -3.69 -9.38 -5.52
C CYS A 120 -5.03 -10.11 -5.43
N LYS A 121 -5.71 -10.33 -6.56
CA LYS A 121 -6.95 -11.12 -6.61
C LYS A 121 -6.73 -12.58 -6.24
N GLU A 122 -5.72 -13.23 -6.83
CA GLU A 122 -5.35 -14.61 -6.48
C GLU A 122 -4.95 -14.73 -5.00
N LYS A 123 -4.24 -13.72 -4.47
CA LYS A 123 -3.80 -13.65 -3.07
C LYS A 123 -4.99 -13.59 -2.13
N ASP A 124 -5.94 -12.69 -2.36
CA ASP A 124 -7.12 -12.53 -1.48
C ASP A 124 -7.94 -13.82 -1.42
N VAL A 125 -8.21 -14.45 -2.58
CA VAL A 125 -8.94 -15.74 -2.65
C VAL A 125 -8.17 -16.86 -1.95
N LYS A 126 -6.89 -17.05 -2.25
CA LYS A 126 -6.08 -18.13 -1.65
C LYS A 126 -5.87 -17.93 -0.16
N ARG A 127 -5.68 -16.68 0.28
CA ARG A 127 -5.51 -16.33 1.69
C ARG A 127 -6.79 -16.59 2.48
N ALA A 128 -7.95 -16.17 1.96
CA ALA A 128 -9.24 -16.46 2.58
C ALA A 128 -9.50 -17.97 2.72
N ALA A 129 -9.11 -18.78 1.73
CA ALA A 129 -9.23 -20.23 1.81
C ALA A 129 -8.37 -20.85 2.94
N VAL A 130 -7.12 -20.38 3.12
CA VAL A 130 -6.24 -20.82 4.23
C VAL A 130 -6.73 -20.29 5.58
N GLU A 131 -7.28 -19.07 5.64
CA GLU A 131 -7.83 -18.51 6.89
C GLU A 131 -9.14 -19.20 7.29
N ALA A 132 -9.95 -19.68 6.34
CA ALA A 132 -11.18 -20.44 6.58
C ALA A 132 -10.94 -21.89 7.01
N ASN A 133 -9.91 -22.57 6.46
CA ASN A 133 -9.47 -23.89 6.91
C ASN A 133 -7.97 -23.87 7.28
N PRO A 134 -7.62 -23.46 8.52
CA PRO A 134 -6.26 -23.15 8.93
C PRO A 134 -5.38 -24.39 9.16
N GLU A 135 -4.98 -25.05 8.07
CA GLU A 135 -4.01 -26.15 8.07
C GLU A 135 -2.57 -25.63 7.88
N TYR A 136 -1.62 -26.21 8.62
CA TYR A 136 -0.19 -25.88 8.49
C TYR A 136 0.35 -26.07 7.07
N ASN A 137 0.05 -27.20 6.41
CA ASN A 137 0.59 -27.49 5.08
C ASN A 137 0.01 -26.56 4.02
N ALA A 138 -1.31 -26.36 3.99
CA ALA A 138 -1.96 -25.41 3.09
C ALA A 138 -1.39 -23.98 3.25
N CYS A 139 -1.11 -23.55 4.48
CA CYS A 139 -0.43 -22.28 4.73
C CYS A 139 1.00 -22.25 4.16
N ARG A 140 1.78 -23.32 4.33
CA ARG A 140 3.14 -23.43 3.77
C ARG A 140 3.15 -23.44 2.24
N GLU A 141 2.16 -24.05 1.61
CA GLU A 141 1.98 -24.01 0.15
C GLU A 141 1.62 -22.61 -0.35
N TYR A 142 0.71 -21.91 0.35
CA TYR A 142 0.39 -20.51 0.07
C TYR A 142 1.64 -19.62 0.18
N ASP A 143 2.42 -19.75 1.25
CA ASP A 143 3.67 -19.00 1.44
C ASP A 143 4.71 -19.27 0.35
N SER A 144 4.80 -20.54 -0.10
CA SER A 144 5.66 -20.94 -1.23
C SER A 144 5.18 -20.32 -2.55
N TRP A 145 3.87 -20.27 -2.78
CA TRP A 145 3.27 -19.57 -3.93
C TRP A 145 3.53 -18.05 -3.89
N VAL A 146 3.44 -17.42 -2.72
CA VAL A 146 3.77 -15.99 -2.54
C VAL A 146 5.23 -15.72 -2.92
N GLU A 147 6.19 -16.49 -2.41
CA GLU A 147 7.61 -16.30 -2.72
C GLU A 147 7.92 -16.53 -4.22
N LYS A 148 7.30 -17.53 -4.86
CA LYS A 148 7.41 -17.74 -6.31
C LYS A 148 6.89 -16.54 -7.11
N LYS A 149 5.72 -16.00 -6.76
CA LYS A 149 5.14 -14.81 -7.42
C LYS A 149 5.99 -13.55 -7.16
N LYS A 150 6.47 -13.35 -5.93
CA LYS A 150 7.37 -12.26 -5.51
C LYS A 150 8.69 -12.27 -6.29
N ALA A 151 9.34 -13.43 -6.41
CA ALA A 151 10.59 -13.58 -7.16
C ALA A 151 10.41 -13.39 -8.68
N SER A 152 9.27 -13.81 -9.24
CA SER A 152 8.90 -13.54 -10.63
C SER A 152 8.69 -12.04 -10.87
N PHE A 153 7.80 -11.42 -10.10
CA PHE A 153 7.45 -10.00 -10.22
C PHE A 153 8.64 -9.07 -9.98
N THR A 154 9.45 -9.34 -8.96
CA THR A 154 10.61 -8.48 -8.61
C THR A 154 11.63 -8.43 -9.75
N ARG A 155 11.91 -9.55 -10.42
CA ARG A 155 12.81 -9.58 -11.58
C ARG A 155 12.28 -8.75 -12.74
N GLU A 156 10.98 -8.86 -13.04
CA GLU A 156 10.35 -8.10 -14.12
C GLU A 156 10.24 -6.60 -13.79
N TYR A 157 9.92 -6.25 -12.53
CA TYR A 157 9.91 -4.88 -12.03
C TYR A 157 11.30 -4.25 -12.14
N LEU A 158 12.36 -4.89 -11.62
CA LEU A 158 13.72 -4.36 -11.69
C LEU A 158 14.20 -4.17 -13.14
N ARG A 159 13.85 -5.07 -14.05
CA ARG A 159 14.12 -4.90 -15.49
C ARG A 159 13.41 -3.68 -16.08
N ASN A 160 12.18 -3.37 -15.66
CA ASN A 160 11.48 -2.16 -16.08
C ASN A 160 12.03 -0.89 -15.42
N VAL A 161 12.43 -0.95 -14.15
CA VAL A 161 13.10 0.17 -13.45
C VAL A 161 14.40 0.56 -14.13
N SER A 162 15.19 -0.43 -14.58
CA SER A 162 16.40 -0.18 -15.37
C SER A 162 16.11 0.56 -16.69
N ASN A 163 14.99 0.25 -17.35
CA ASN A 163 14.62 0.86 -18.64
C ASN A 163 13.94 2.24 -18.54
N PHE A 164 13.30 2.56 -17.40
CA PHE A 164 12.40 3.72 -17.30
C PHE A 164 12.59 4.60 -16.04
N THR A 165 13.48 4.25 -15.11
CA THR A 165 13.54 4.74 -13.71
C THR A 165 12.39 4.26 -12.82
N SER A 166 12.65 4.18 -11.51
CA SER A 166 11.68 3.74 -10.50
C SER A 166 10.48 4.68 -10.37
N GLN A 167 10.68 5.99 -10.51
CA GLN A 167 9.61 6.98 -10.39
C GLN A 167 8.54 6.81 -11.48
N ILE A 168 8.96 6.56 -12.74
CA ILE A 168 8.03 6.31 -13.84
C ILE A 168 7.30 4.99 -13.64
N VAL A 169 8.01 3.92 -13.23
CA VAL A 169 7.39 2.61 -12.98
C VAL A 169 6.37 2.67 -11.84
N ASN A 170 6.72 3.27 -10.70
CA ASN A 170 5.86 3.37 -9.51
C ASN A 170 4.55 4.12 -9.80
N LYS A 171 4.59 5.13 -10.68
CA LYS A 171 3.40 5.89 -11.12
C LYS A 171 2.34 5.03 -11.82
N TYR A 172 2.68 3.85 -12.35
CA TYR A 172 1.67 2.92 -12.89
C TYR A 172 0.87 2.25 -11.77
N PHE A 173 1.44 2.13 -10.57
CA PHE A 173 0.83 1.47 -9.40
C PHE A 173 0.06 2.45 -8.50
N SER A 174 -0.46 3.56 -9.04
CA SER A 174 -1.35 4.45 -8.28
C SER A 174 -2.61 3.73 -7.77
N THR A 175 -2.94 4.01 -6.52
CA THR A 175 -4.19 3.61 -5.82
C THR A 175 -4.89 4.85 -5.25
N LYS A 176 -6.03 4.70 -4.56
CA LYS A 176 -6.69 5.83 -3.87
C LYS A 176 -5.77 6.43 -2.80
N ASP A 177 -5.10 5.58 -2.01
CA ASP A 177 -4.20 5.99 -0.92
C ASP A 177 -2.83 6.49 -1.43
N HIS A 178 -2.39 6.00 -2.60
CA HIS A 178 -1.11 6.36 -3.21
C HIS A 178 -1.33 6.94 -4.62
N PRO A 179 -1.93 8.15 -4.76
CA PRO A 179 -2.28 8.72 -6.07
C PRO A 179 -1.05 8.99 -6.95
N GLY A 180 0.09 9.34 -6.35
CA GLY A 180 1.37 9.52 -7.05
C GLY A 180 2.03 8.22 -7.54
N GLY A 181 1.53 7.06 -7.13
CA GLY A 181 2.18 5.76 -7.29
C GLY A 181 2.99 5.35 -6.06
N HIS A 182 3.36 4.08 -5.98
CA HIS A 182 4.16 3.49 -4.91
C HIS A 182 5.00 2.32 -5.45
N ASP A 183 5.92 1.78 -4.64
CA ASP A 183 6.64 0.55 -5.00
C ASP A 183 5.75 -0.69 -4.72
N PRO A 184 5.25 -1.39 -5.76
CA PRO A 184 4.32 -2.51 -5.60
C PRO A 184 4.95 -3.75 -4.95
N ARG A 185 6.29 -3.80 -4.79
CA ARG A 185 6.97 -4.93 -4.13
C ARG A 185 6.55 -5.05 -2.67
N GLY A 186 6.24 -3.94 -1.99
CA GLY A 186 5.79 -3.94 -0.59
C GLY A 186 4.61 -4.88 -0.34
N THR A 187 3.65 -4.91 -1.27
CA THR A 187 2.51 -5.84 -1.23
C THR A 187 2.95 -7.30 -1.16
N TYR A 188 3.95 -7.70 -1.96
CA TYR A 188 4.48 -9.08 -1.97
C TYR A 188 5.23 -9.43 -0.68
N HIS A 189 6.00 -8.49 -0.13
CA HIS A 189 6.69 -8.69 1.16
C HIS A 189 5.69 -8.95 2.30
N ASN A 190 4.56 -8.25 2.29
CA ASN A 190 3.52 -8.33 3.32
C ASN A 190 2.42 -9.38 3.03
N SER A 191 2.62 -10.25 2.03
CA SER A 191 1.60 -11.21 1.58
C SER A 191 1.60 -12.54 2.33
N LYS A 192 2.71 -12.92 2.98
CA LYS A 192 2.85 -14.21 3.67
C LYS A 192 2.01 -14.31 4.95
N LEU A 193 1.65 -15.54 5.31
CA LEU A 193 0.96 -15.86 6.56
C LEU A 193 1.96 -16.34 7.62
N ASN A 194 1.64 -16.13 8.90
CA ASN A 194 2.42 -16.72 9.99
C ASN A 194 1.95 -18.16 10.25
N CYS A 195 2.42 -19.11 9.43
CA CYS A 195 1.99 -20.50 9.49
C CYS A 195 2.31 -21.20 10.82
N ASN A 196 3.24 -20.67 11.63
CA ASN A 196 3.53 -21.24 12.96
C ASN A 196 2.30 -21.22 13.89
N LYS A 197 1.32 -20.33 13.67
CA LYS A 197 0.03 -20.30 14.38
C LYS A 197 -0.86 -21.54 14.13
N TYR A 198 -0.56 -22.28 13.07
CA TYR A 198 -1.29 -23.48 12.63
C TYR A 198 -0.48 -24.77 12.84
N ASN A 199 0.78 -24.66 13.26
CA ASN A 199 1.65 -25.82 13.53
C ASN A 199 1.11 -26.60 14.75
N PRO A 200 0.69 -27.88 14.61
CA PRO A 200 0.19 -28.67 15.73
C PRO A 200 1.19 -28.74 16.89
N SER A 201 2.49 -28.91 16.58
CA SER A 201 3.56 -29.08 17.58
C SER A 201 3.81 -27.84 18.44
N LEU A 202 3.38 -26.66 17.99
CA LEU A 202 3.44 -25.41 18.78
C LEU A 202 2.14 -25.17 19.56
N ARG A 203 1.00 -25.71 19.12
CA ARG A 203 -0.25 -25.70 19.90
C ARG A 203 -0.25 -26.72 21.03
N SER A 204 0.49 -27.82 20.86
CA SER A 204 0.65 -28.88 21.87
C SER A 204 1.75 -28.62 22.90
N GLN A 205 2.43 -27.46 22.84
CA GLN A 205 3.12 -26.92 24.02
C GLN A 205 2.09 -26.16 24.86
N PRO A 206 1.58 -26.72 25.99
CA PRO A 206 0.91 -25.88 26.96
C PRO A 206 1.89 -24.78 27.40
N GLN A 207 1.36 -23.59 27.71
CA GLN A 207 2.14 -22.63 28.48
C GLN A 207 2.66 -23.36 29.72
N GLY A 208 3.99 -23.45 29.85
CA GLY A 208 4.62 -24.15 30.97
C GLY A 208 4.04 -23.62 32.27
N PRO A 209 3.90 -24.47 33.32
CA PRO A 209 3.24 -24.08 34.55
C PRO A 209 3.84 -22.77 35.04
N ILE A 210 2.97 -21.75 35.18
CA ILE A 210 3.37 -20.44 35.70
C ILE A 210 4.11 -20.70 37.00
N ALA A 211 5.39 -20.36 37.04
CA ALA A 211 6.23 -20.59 38.20
C ALA A 211 5.59 -19.84 39.38
N ARG A 212 5.00 -20.59 40.32
CA ARG A 212 4.53 -20.01 41.57
C ARG A 212 5.75 -19.42 42.27
N GLU A 213 5.64 -18.15 42.68
CA GLU A 213 6.68 -17.53 43.49
C GLU A 213 7.01 -18.41 44.70
N PRO A 214 8.30 -18.54 45.08
CA PRO A 214 8.67 -19.21 46.31
C PRO A 214 7.98 -18.52 47.50
N PRO A 215 7.39 -19.25 48.45
CA PRO A 215 6.72 -18.64 49.58
C PRO A 215 7.72 -17.81 50.40
N ASN A 216 7.40 -16.53 50.59
CA ASN A 216 8.21 -15.57 51.33
C ASN A 216 8.63 -16.11 52.70
N SER A 217 9.94 -16.28 52.91
CA SER A 217 10.46 -16.63 54.23
C SER A 217 10.40 -15.41 55.15
N LEU A 218 9.42 -15.40 56.05
CA LEU A 218 9.31 -14.41 57.13
C LEU A 218 10.55 -14.51 58.03
N ARG A 219 11.49 -13.56 57.88
CA ARG A 219 12.49 -13.25 58.91
C ARG A 219 12.03 -12.03 59.70
N PRO A 220 11.94 -12.09 61.04
CA PRO A 220 11.67 -10.91 61.85
C PRO A 220 12.85 -9.93 61.77
N PRO A 221 12.60 -8.60 61.77
CA PRO A 221 13.67 -7.61 61.84
C PRO A 221 14.32 -7.63 63.24
N ARG A 222 15.65 -7.69 63.30
CA ARG A 222 16.41 -7.58 64.55
C ARG A 222 16.77 -6.12 64.82
N ALA A 223 16.47 -5.64 66.02
CA ALA A 223 16.69 -4.26 66.43
C ALA A 223 18.19 -3.89 66.54
N PRO A 224 18.56 -2.59 66.42
CA PRO A 224 19.96 -2.14 66.30
C PRO A 224 20.62 -1.79 67.64
N GLY A 225 21.95 -1.94 67.76
CA GLY A 225 22.72 -1.29 68.83
C GLY A 225 24.14 -1.80 69.13
N VAL A 226 25.12 -0.91 68.90
CA VAL A 226 26.32 -0.63 69.74
C VAL A 226 27.55 -1.58 69.73
N ILE A 227 28.58 -1.15 68.97
CA ILE A 227 30.03 -0.97 69.30
C ILE A 227 30.79 -2.05 70.10
N GLN A 228 31.84 -2.62 69.50
CA GLN A 228 33.21 -2.64 70.09
C GLN A 228 34.34 -2.93 69.07
N GLU A 229 35.44 -2.19 69.18
CA GLU A 229 36.70 -2.42 68.44
C GLU A 229 37.59 -3.48 69.12
N SER A 230 38.48 -4.15 68.37
CA SER A 230 39.85 -4.42 68.82
C SER A 230 40.80 -4.80 67.66
N GLN A 231 42.12 -4.65 67.88
CA GLN A 231 43.17 -4.69 66.84
C GLN A 231 44.02 -5.97 66.83
N LYS A 232 44.78 -6.16 65.72
CA LYS A 232 46.04 -6.97 65.60
C LYS A 232 45.83 -8.51 65.65
N LYS A 233 46.70 -9.36 65.08
CA LYS A 233 48.12 -9.22 64.69
C LYS A 233 48.52 -10.14 63.52
N SER A 234 49.73 -9.93 62.98
CA SER A 234 50.32 -10.52 61.74
C SER A 234 50.88 -11.95 61.85
N GLY A 235 51.00 -12.67 60.71
CA GLY A 235 51.74 -13.92 60.56
C GLY A 235 51.93 -14.42 59.10
N LYS A 236 53.16 -14.19 58.58
CA LYS A 236 53.93 -14.74 57.40
C LYS A 236 53.56 -16.16 56.87
N PHE A 237 53.93 -16.64 55.67
CA PHE A 237 55.02 -16.37 54.69
C PHE A 237 54.47 -16.50 53.23
N VAL A 238 54.85 -15.69 52.23
CA VAL A 238 56.02 -15.78 51.30
C VAL A 238 56.20 -17.12 50.57
N SER A 239 56.02 -17.08 49.24
CA SER A 239 56.90 -17.71 48.22
C SER A 239 56.73 -16.96 46.90
N ASP A 240 57.80 -16.33 46.42
CA ASP A 240 57.91 -15.79 45.05
C ASP A 240 58.44 -16.87 44.10
N GLU A 241 57.93 -16.92 42.87
CA GLU A 241 58.83 -16.89 41.71
C GLU A 241 58.13 -16.40 40.41
N LYS A 242 58.60 -15.25 39.92
CA LYS A 242 58.65 -14.80 38.50
C LYS A 242 57.36 -14.77 37.65
N GLY A 243 56.98 -13.57 37.20
CA GLY A 243 56.12 -13.42 36.01
C GLY A 243 55.38 -12.09 35.83
N LYS A 244 56.07 -10.94 35.95
CA LYS A 244 55.49 -9.59 35.84
C LYS A 244 54.78 -9.35 34.50
N ILE A 245 53.65 -8.63 34.51
CA ILE A 245 53.36 -7.46 33.66
C ILE A 245 52.39 -6.55 34.42
N GLU A 246 52.72 -5.25 34.49
CA GLU A 246 51.93 -4.24 35.21
C GLU A 246 50.74 -3.73 34.40
N ILE A 247 49.67 -3.35 35.11
CA ILE A 247 48.63 -2.45 34.59
C ILE A 247 48.96 -1.04 35.11
N THR A 248 49.29 -0.13 34.20
CA THR A 248 49.52 1.29 34.55
C THR A 248 48.53 2.17 33.80
N LYS A 249 47.57 2.77 34.53
CA LYS A 249 46.85 3.98 34.11
C LYS A 249 47.64 5.21 34.63
N PRO A 250 47.50 6.39 34.00
CA PRO A 250 46.75 7.42 34.72
C PRO A 250 45.94 8.43 33.87
N ASP A 251 44.97 9.04 34.55
CA ASP A 251 44.41 10.41 34.43
C ASP A 251 44.09 11.13 33.11
N VAL A 252 42.78 11.31 32.91
CA VAL A 252 42.06 12.61 32.89
C VAL A 252 42.85 13.89 32.55
N LYS A 253 42.43 14.58 31.48
CA LYS A 253 42.19 16.05 31.46
C LYS A 253 41.39 16.50 30.23
N GLN A 254 40.40 17.36 30.45
CA GLN A 254 39.73 18.25 29.49
C GLN A 254 40.04 19.69 29.98
N PRO A 255 40.23 20.71 29.11
CA PRO A 255 39.15 21.37 28.35
C PRO A 255 39.56 21.48 26.84
N THR A 256 39.10 22.36 25.94
CA THR A 256 38.26 23.58 26.01
C THR A 256 37.43 23.75 24.72
N LYS A 257 36.54 24.76 24.69
CA LYS A 257 35.67 25.17 23.57
C LYS A 257 36.33 26.30 22.75
N ASN A 258 36.12 26.33 21.43
CA ASN A 258 36.10 27.54 20.58
C ASN A 258 35.35 27.24 19.27
N GLU A 259 34.68 28.26 18.72
CA GLU A 259 33.75 28.18 17.58
C GLU A 259 34.16 29.25 16.51
N PRO A 260 33.41 29.42 15.41
CA PRO A 260 33.61 28.79 14.10
C PRO A 260 34.28 29.71 13.06
N HIS A 261 34.61 29.18 11.87
CA HIS A 261 34.63 29.99 10.64
C HIS A 261 34.19 29.16 9.41
N ALA A 262 33.62 29.85 8.43
CA ALA A 262 32.81 29.28 7.35
C ALA A 262 33.47 29.32 5.96
N SER A 263 33.08 28.38 5.09
CA SER A 263 32.91 28.54 3.63
C SER A 263 32.26 27.26 3.08
N ASN A 264 31.02 27.31 2.58
CA ASN A 264 30.55 27.86 1.29
C ASN A 264 30.47 26.77 0.21
N SER A 265 29.24 26.40 -0.15
CA SER A 265 28.85 25.88 -1.47
C SER A 265 27.40 26.28 -1.70
N GLN A 266 27.17 27.22 -2.62
CA GLN A 266 25.88 27.87 -2.84
C GLN A 266 24.90 27.00 -3.63
N THR A 267 23.61 27.25 -3.43
CA THR A 267 22.54 26.88 -4.35
C THR A 267 21.87 28.14 -4.89
N SER A 268 21.96 28.41 -6.19
CA SER A 268 20.95 29.17 -6.93
C SER A 268 21.22 29.16 -8.43
N SER A 269 20.13 28.99 -9.19
CA SER A 269 20.11 28.96 -10.65
C SER A 269 20.19 30.36 -11.27
N LEU A 270 20.72 30.46 -12.49
CA LEU A 270 20.30 31.47 -13.48
C LEU A 270 20.77 31.04 -14.88
N THR A 271 19.82 30.76 -15.78
CA THR A 271 20.09 30.47 -17.19
C THR A 271 19.67 31.70 -17.99
N ASN A 272 20.64 32.39 -18.60
CA ASN A 272 20.35 33.44 -19.58
C ASN A 272 20.09 32.80 -20.94
N THR A 273 18.99 33.17 -21.58
CA THR A 273 18.71 32.84 -22.99
C THR A 273 18.55 34.15 -23.74
N ASN A 274 19.44 34.42 -24.69
CA ASN A 274 19.32 35.50 -25.67
C ASN A 274 19.76 34.92 -27.02
N VAL A 275 18.81 34.69 -27.92
CA VAL A 275 19.06 34.51 -29.36
C VAL A 275 17.85 35.08 -30.10
N ASP A 276 18.03 36.27 -30.68
CA ASP A 276 17.37 36.67 -31.93
C ASP A 276 18.43 36.53 -33.03
N GLY A 277 18.04 36.00 -34.20
CA GLY A 277 18.94 35.70 -35.32
C GLY A 277 18.40 34.61 -36.24
#